data_AF-A0A316QTA9-F1
#
_entry.id   AF-A0A316QTA9-F1
#
_cell.length_a   1.000
_cell.length_b   1.000
_cell.length_c   1.000
_cell.angle_alpha   90.00
_cell.angle_beta   90.00
_cell.angle_gamma   90.00
#
_symmetry.space_group_name_H-M   'P 1'
#
loop_
_entity.id
_entity.type
_entity.pdbx_description
1 polymer ?
#
loop_
_entity_poly.entity_id
_entity_poly.type
_entity_poly.pdbx_seq_one_letter_code
_entity_poly.pdbx_strand_id
1 'polypeptide(L)'
;MSEIYGYVRVSTQEQNEERQFLVRIEKNHRLRLVLATLPPLSKEVLIRIYRKKEKWEYIEQHLDISHSKLARLKKKALQDVCEIYDSSYTNRQLAKLKNTTTVAKKEVKMEGREAVLPGQLKITDKGDFGL
;
A
#
# COMPACT_ATOMS: atom_id res chain seq x y z
N MET A 1 -13.15 51.50 -14.76
CA MET A 1 -12.22 50.83 -13.81
C MET A 1 -12.80 49.62 -13.09
N SER A 2 -14.13 49.52 -12.89
CA SER A 2 -14.75 48.37 -12.17
C SER A 2 -14.66 47.03 -12.94
N GLU A 3 -14.82 47.06 -14.26
CA GLU A 3 -14.84 45.84 -15.10
C GLU A 3 -13.48 45.14 -15.20
N ILE A 4 -12.38 45.89 -15.23
CA ILE A 4 -11.01 45.34 -15.31
C ILE A 4 -10.67 44.59 -14.00
N TYR A 5 -11.05 45.12 -12.84
CA TYR A 5 -10.87 44.44 -11.55
C TYR A 5 -11.74 43.18 -11.42
N GLY A 6 -12.96 43.20 -11.96
CA GLY A 6 -13.82 42.01 -12.04
C GLY A 6 -13.21 40.92 -12.91
N TYR A 7 -12.73 41.27 -14.11
CA TYR A 7 -12.12 40.33 -15.05
C TYR A 7 -10.82 39.70 -14.50
N VAL A 8 -9.95 40.50 -13.87
CA VAL A 8 -8.72 40.00 -13.25
C VAL A 8 -9.02 39.06 -12.07
N ARG A 9 -10.03 39.35 -11.24
CA ARG A 9 -10.46 38.44 -10.15
C ARG A 9 -11.01 37.12 -10.66
N VAL A 10 -11.87 37.14 -11.69
CA VAL A 10 -12.45 35.93 -12.27
C VAL A 10 -11.35 35.08 -12.91
N SER A 11 -10.45 35.69 -13.68
CA SER A 11 -9.31 34.99 -14.30
C SER A 11 -8.35 34.39 -13.27
N THR A 12 -8.07 35.08 -12.16
CA THR A 12 -7.23 34.55 -11.08
C THR A 12 -7.91 33.43 -10.28
N GLN A 13 -9.23 33.47 -10.15
CA GLN A 13 -10.01 32.41 -9.52
C GLN A 13 -10.07 31.16 -10.40
N GLU A 14 -10.37 31.30 -11.70
CA GLU A 14 -10.35 30.20 -12.67
C GLU A 14 -8.97 29.54 -12.73
N GLN A 15 -7.88 30.32 -12.79
CA GLN A 15 -6.52 29.76 -12.77
C GLN A 15 -6.18 29.03 -11.46
N ASN A 16 -6.76 29.46 -10.32
CA ASN A 16 -6.58 28.77 -9.05
C ASN A 16 -7.36 27.44 -9.01
N GLU A 17 -8.57 27.41 -9.58
CA GLU A 17 -9.38 26.19 -9.71
C GLU A 17 -8.71 25.17 -10.64
N GLU A 18 -8.16 25.62 -11.77
CA GLU A 18 -7.38 24.78 -12.68
C GLU A 18 -6.14 24.19 -11.98
N ARG A 19 -5.40 24.99 -11.21
CA ARG A 19 -4.25 24.50 -10.43
C ARG A 19 -4.67 23.46 -9.39
N GLN A 20 -5.77 23.68 -8.67
CA GLN A 20 -6.29 22.70 -7.71
C GLN A 20 -6.72 21.40 -8.39
N PHE A 21 -7.32 21.51 -9.58
CA PHE A 21 -7.70 20.37 -10.39
C PHE A 21 -6.48 19.54 -10.83
N LEU A 22 -5.42 20.20 -11.30
CA LEU A 22 -4.17 19.53 -11.68
C LEU A 22 -3.53 18.80 -10.50
N VAL A 23 -3.45 19.43 -9.32
CA VAL A 23 -2.95 18.79 -8.09
C VAL A 23 -3.79 17.55 -7.73
N ARG A 24 -5.11 17.60 -7.93
CA ARG A 24 -6.00 16.47 -7.69
C ARG A 24 -5.76 15.34 -8.69
N ILE A 25 -5.52 15.65 -9.97
CA ILE A 25 -5.16 14.65 -10.98
C ILE A 25 -3.86 13.96 -10.61
N GLU A 26 -2.84 14.72 -10.21
CA GLU A 26 -1.53 14.17 -9.84
C GLU A 26 -1.62 13.22 -8.64
N LYS A 27 -2.34 13.62 -7.59
CA LYS A 27 -2.60 12.78 -6.40
C LYS A 27 -3.33 11.49 -6.78
N ASN A 28 -4.35 11.57 -7.64
CA ASN A 28 -5.06 10.39 -8.14
C ASN A 28 -4.17 9.50 -9.00
N HIS A 29 -3.31 10.08 -9.84
CA HIS A 29 -2.37 9.32 -10.65
C HIS A 29 -1.39 8.54 -9.77
N ARG A 30 -0.81 9.20 -8.76
CA ARG A 30 0.04 8.55 -7.76
C ARG A 30 -0.70 7.40 -7.08
N LEU A 31 -1.91 7.63 -6.58
CA LEU A 31 -2.71 6.59 -5.94
C LEU A 31 -2.97 5.39 -6.86
N ARG A 32 -3.25 5.61 -8.15
CA ARG A 32 -3.40 4.52 -9.12
C ARG A 32 -2.13 3.70 -9.30
N LEU A 33 -0.96 4.34 -9.27
CA LEU A 33 0.33 3.64 -9.33
C LEU A 33 0.57 2.82 -8.08
N VAL A 34 0.30 3.38 -6.89
CA VAL A 34 0.42 2.65 -5.61
C VAL A 34 -0.52 1.43 -5.58
N LEU A 35 -1.76 1.55 -6.04
CA LEU A 35 -2.66 0.41 -6.14
C LEU A 35 -2.19 -0.65 -7.15
N ALA A 36 -1.32 -0.30 -8.10
CA ALA A 36 -0.73 -1.23 -9.05
C ALA A 36 0.52 -1.96 -8.51
N THR A 37 1.13 -1.49 -7.42
CA THR A 37 2.25 -2.18 -6.76
C THR A 37 1.78 -3.26 -5.79
N LEU A 38 0.53 -3.18 -5.33
CA LEU A 38 -0.06 -4.18 -4.43
C LEU A 38 -0.20 -5.58 -5.07
N PRO A 39 -0.24 -6.65 -4.25
CA PRO A 39 -0.64 -7.97 -4.69
C PRO A 39 -2.00 -7.95 -5.41
N PRO A 40 -2.20 -8.79 -6.44
CA PRO A 40 -3.48 -8.91 -7.13
C PRO A 40 -4.65 -9.18 -6.17
N LEU A 41 -4.48 -10.07 -5.20
CA LEU A 41 -5.52 -10.41 -4.22
C LEU A 41 -5.89 -9.22 -3.32
N SER A 42 -4.89 -8.53 -2.76
CA SER A 42 -5.10 -7.34 -1.93
C SER A 42 -5.78 -6.22 -2.71
N LYS A 43 -5.34 -6.01 -3.96
CA LYS A 43 -5.92 -5.03 -4.87
C LYS A 43 -7.39 -5.34 -5.18
N GLU A 44 -7.70 -6.60 -5.49
CA GLU A 44 -9.07 -7.02 -5.80
C GLU A 44 -10.00 -6.85 -4.60
N VAL A 45 -9.54 -7.18 -3.39
CA VAL A 45 -10.27 -6.92 -2.14
C VAL A 45 -10.57 -5.43 -1.98
N LEU A 46 -9.59 -4.54 -2.17
CA LEU A 46 -9.82 -3.10 -2.07
C LEU A 46 -10.77 -2.58 -3.16
N ILE A 47 -10.66 -3.07 -4.39
CA ILE A 47 -11.55 -2.67 -5.50
C ILE A 47 -12.99 -3.08 -5.20
N ARG A 48 -13.23 -4.31 -4.73
CA ARG A 48 -14.58 -4.80 -4.44
C ARG A 48 -15.25 -4.04 -3.30
N ILE A 49 -14.49 -3.79 -2.23
CA ILE A 49 -14.99 -3.04 -1.07
C ILE A 49 -15.27 -1.58 -1.42
N TYR A 50 -14.30 -0.87 -2.01
CA TYR A 50 -14.39 0.59 -2.14
C TYR A 50 -14.96 1.08 -3.47
N ARG A 51 -14.68 0.37 -4.58
CA ARG A 51 -15.15 0.77 -5.92
C ARG A 51 -16.49 0.13 -6.27
N LYS A 52 -16.63 -1.17 -6.04
CA LYS A 52 -17.89 -1.89 -6.33
C LYS A 52 -18.91 -1.82 -5.19
N LYS A 53 -18.48 -1.44 -3.98
CA LYS A 53 -19.32 -1.41 -2.78
C LYS A 53 -20.05 -2.74 -2.52
N GLU A 54 -19.37 -3.84 -2.81
CA GLU A 54 -19.89 -5.19 -2.56
C GLU A 54 -19.95 -5.47 -1.05
N LYS A 55 -20.95 -6.25 -0.64
CA LYS A 55 -21.06 -6.77 0.73
C LYS A 55 -19.89 -7.72 1.02
N TRP A 56 -19.40 -7.71 2.25
CA TRP A 56 -18.21 -8.47 2.63
C TRP A 56 -18.42 -9.97 2.49
N GLU A 57 -19.63 -10.46 2.75
CA GLU A 57 -20.05 -11.86 2.59
C GLU A 57 -19.91 -12.34 1.14
N TYR A 58 -20.24 -11.48 0.18
CA TYR A 58 -20.13 -11.81 -1.25
C TYR A 58 -18.66 -11.88 -1.70
N ILE A 59 -17.81 -11.02 -1.12
CA ILE A 59 -16.38 -11.01 -1.41
C ILE A 59 -15.72 -12.28 -0.84
N GLU A 60 -16.13 -12.74 0.33
CA GLU A 60 -15.66 -13.99 0.94
C GLU A 60 -15.98 -15.20 0.07
N GLN A 61 -17.24 -15.29 -0.40
CA GLN A 61 -17.67 -16.36 -1.29
C GLN A 61 -16.95 -16.33 -2.63
N HIS A 62 -16.76 -15.14 -3.21
CA HIS A 62 -16.11 -15.01 -4.52
C HIS A 62 -14.61 -15.28 -4.47
N LEU A 63 -13.93 -14.92 -3.38
CA LEU A 63 -12.48 -15.10 -3.23
C LEU A 63 -12.10 -16.38 -2.49
N ASP A 64 -13.09 -17.15 -2.02
CA ASP A 64 -12.91 -18.36 -1.21
C ASP A 64 -11.96 -18.14 -0.02
N ILE A 65 -12.27 -17.12 0.78
CA ILE A 65 -11.48 -16.74 1.96
C ILE A 65 -12.37 -16.54 3.19
N SER A 66 -11.83 -16.90 4.35
CA SER A 66 -12.50 -16.66 5.63
C SER A 66 -12.59 -15.16 5.95
N HIS A 67 -13.57 -14.80 6.76
CA HIS A 67 -13.75 -13.43 7.27
C HIS A 67 -12.50 -12.87 7.94
N SER A 68 -11.85 -13.66 8.80
CA SER A 68 -10.61 -13.27 9.48
C SER A 68 -9.48 -12.99 8.49
N LYS A 69 -9.37 -13.77 7.42
CA LYS A 69 -8.37 -13.58 6.35
C LYS A 69 -8.69 -12.33 5.52
N LEU A 70 -9.95 -12.10 5.18
CA LEU A 70 -10.41 -10.89 4.48
C LEU A 70 -10.09 -9.62 5.28
N ALA A 71 -10.44 -9.59 6.56
CA ALA A 71 -10.16 -8.47 7.45
C ALA A 71 -8.65 -8.19 7.57
N ARG A 72 -7.83 -9.23 7.72
CA ARG A 72 -6.37 -9.12 7.77
C ARG A 72 -5.79 -8.60 6.46
N LEU A 73 -6.27 -9.11 5.32
CA LEU A 73 -5.85 -8.66 3.99
C LEU A 73 -6.19 -7.20 3.76
N LYS A 74 -7.42 -6.78 4.10
CA LYS A 74 -7.84 -5.37 4.00
C LYS A 74 -6.93 -4.47 4.84
N LYS A 75 -6.72 -4.81 6.11
CA LYS A 75 -5.89 -4.01 7.03
C LYS A 75 -4.46 -3.89 6.49
N LYS A 76 -3.85 -5.02 6.08
CA LYS A 76 -2.51 -5.03 5.52
C LYS A 76 -2.42 -4.22 4.22
N ALA A 77 -3.38 -4.42 3.30
CA ALA A 77 -3.40 -3.70 2.03
C ALA A 77 -3.52 -2.19 2.22
N LEU A 78 -4.32 -1.72 3.18
CA LEU A 78 -4.41 -0.29 3.50
C LEU A 78 -3.10 0.25 4.08
N GLN A 79 -2.47 -0.51 4.98
CA GLN A 79 -1.16 -0.14 5.53
C GLN A 79 -0.11 -0.03 4.42
N ASP A 80 -0.02 -1.04 3.55
CA ASP A 80 0.90 -1.05 2.41
C ASP A 80 0.64 0.17 1.47
N VAL A 81 -0.63 0.51 1.22
CA VAL A 81 -0.98 1.71 0.43
C VAL A 81 -0.49 2.99 1.10
N CYS A 82 -0.72 3.17 2.40
CA CYS A 82 -0.27 4.35 3.12
C CYS A 82 1.26 4.47 3.11
N GLU A 83 1.97 3.38 3.44
CA GLU A 83 3.43 3.34 3.46
C GLU A 83 4.03 3.68 2.09
N ILE A 84 3.50 3.12 1.01
CA ILE A 84 3.98 3.38 -0.35
C ILE A 84 3.56 4.79 -0.82
N TYR A 85 2.38 5.26 -0.47
CA TYR A 85 1.91 6.59 -0.88
C TYR A 85 2.71 7.71 -0.21
N ASP A 86 3.05 7.57 1.07
CA ASP A 86 3.82 8.56 1.84
C ASP A 86 5.33 8.45 1.63
N SER A 87 5.79 7.38 0.99
CA SER A 87 7.19 7.17 0.66
C SER A 87 7.76 8.23 -0.31
N SER A 88 9.08 8.40 -0.29
CA SER A 88 9.81 9.27 -1.22
C SER A 88 9.92 8.72 -2.66
N TYR A 89 9.22 7.63 -3.00
CA TYR A 89 9.27 7.07 -4.36
C TYR A 89 8.64 8.02 -5.37
N THR A 90 9.34 8.20 -6.49
CA THR A 90 8.80 8.92 -7.66
C THR A 90 7.75 8.09 -8.38
N ASN A 91 6.82 8.74 -9.08
CA ASN A 91 5.79 8.06 -9.89
C ASN A 91 6.42 7.07 -10.90
N ARG A 92 7.59 7.40 -11.46
CA ARG A 92 8.33 6.51 -12.37
C ARG A 92 8.83 5.23 -11.69
N GLN A 93 9.27 5.32 -10.43
CA GLN A 93 9.70 4.15 -9.66
C GLN A 93 8.50 3.29 -9.24
N LEU A 94 7.40 3.90 -8.80
CA LEU A 94 6.14 3.19 -8.49
C LEU A 94 5.62 2.41 -9.71
N ALA A 95 5.67 3.00 -10.91
CA ALA A 95 5.26 2.34 -12.14
C ALA A 95 6.08 1.08 -12.50
N LYS A 96 7.31 0.95 -11.98
CA LYS A 96 8.19 -0.21 -12.19
C LYS A 96 7.96 -1.32 -11.17
N LEU A 97 7.45 -1.01 -9.98
CA LEU A 97 7.23 -1.95 -8.85
C LEU A 97 5.94 -2.78 -8.99
N LYS A 98 5.50 -3.09 -10.22
CA LYS A 98 4.22 -3.77 -10.47
C LYS A 98 4.20 -5.13 -9.76
N ASN A 99 3.17 -5.37 -8.96
CA ASN A 99 2.95 -6.61 -8.20
C ASN A 99 4.04 -7.00 -7.19
N THR A 100 4.96 -6.09 -6.85
CA THR A 100 6.00 -6.35 -5.84
C THR A 100 5.64 -5.56 -4.59
N THR A 101 4.94 -6.21 -3.65
CA THR A 101 4.54 -5.64 -2.34
C THR A 101 5.71 -5.12 -1.52
N THR A 102 6.93 -5.52 -1.87
CA THR A 102 8.14 -5.04 -1.24
C THR A 102 8.58 -3.74 -1.90
N VAL A 103 8.19 -2.62 -1.29
CA VAL A 103 9.18 -1.57 -1.08
C VAL A 103 10.36 -2.28 -0.46
N ALA A 104 11.50 -2.32 -1.15
CA ALA A 104 12.74 -2.73 -0.53
C ALA A 104 12.86 -1.85 0.71
N LYS A 105 12.50 -2.39 1.88
CA LYS A 105 13.06 -1.94 3.14
C LYS A 105 14.52 -1.84 2.80
N LYS A 106 15.08 -0.63 2.84
CA LYS A 106 16.53 -0.47 2.89
C LYS A 106 16.95 -1.50 3.92
N GLU A 107 17.59 -2.58 3.46
CA GLU A 107 18.12 -3.59 4.33
C GLU A 107 19.19 -2.84 5.11
N VAL A 108 18.82 -2.32 6.28
CA VAL A 108 19.76 -2.25 7.37
C VAL A 108 20.13 -3.70 7.58
N LYS A 109 21.29 -4.09 7.03
CA LYS A 109 21.93 -5.38 7.21
C LYS A 109 21.68 -5.82 8.65
N MET A 110 20.87 -6.85 8.82
CA MET A 110 20.79 -7.55 10.10
C MET A 110 22.10 -8.30 10.27
N GLU A 111 23.00 -7.77 11.09
CA GLU A 111 23.98 -8.64 11.75
C GLU A 111 23.22 -9.43 12.79
N GLY A 112 23.13 -10.74 12.56
CA GLY A 112 22.53 -11.69 13.47
C GLY A 112 23.17 -11.58 14.85
N ARG A 113 22.39 -11.15 15.84
CA ARG A 113 22.62 -11.50 17.23
C ARG A 113 21.63 -12.61 17.56
N GLU A 114 22.08 -13.86 17.47
CA GLU A 114 21.51 -14.94 18.26
C GLU A 114 21.60 -14.50 19.73
N ALA A 115 20.51 -13.96 20.28
CA ALA A 115 20.38 -13.76 21.70
C ALA A 115 20.11 -15.11 22.35
N VAL A 116 21.16 -15.93 22.50
CA VAL A 116 21.16 -17.00 23.50
C VAL A 116 21.18 -16.30 24.84
N LEU A 117 20.05 -16.35 25.56
CA LEU A 117 19.99 -15.87 26.93
C LEU A 117 20.94 -16.72 27.81
N PRO A 118 21.68 -16.12 28.75
CA PRO A 118 22.60 -16.86 29.60
C PRO A 118 21.81 -17.87 30.45
N GLY A 119 22.00 -19.16 30.19
CA GLY A 119 21.35 -20.27 30.90
C GLY A 119 20.61 -21.28 30.03
N GLN A 120 20.50 -21.08 28.70
CA GLN A 120 19.79 -22.01 27.83
C GLN A 120 20.72 -23.13 27.31
N LEU A 121 20.57 -24.35 27.84
CA LEU A 121 21.24 -25.55 27.36
C LEU A 121 20.71 -25.95 25.97
N LYS A 122 21.60 -26.11 24.98
CA LYS A 122 21.29 -26.72 23.70
C LYS A 122 21.15 -28.23 23.90
N ILE A 123 19.93 -28.75 23.86
CA ILE A 123 19.70 -30.19 23.78
C ILE A 123 20.06 -30.60 22.34
N THR A 124 21.21 -31.24 22.18
CA THR A 124 21.54 -31.95 20.95
C THR A 124 21.09 -33.39 21.13
N ASP A 125 20.00 -33.74 20.46
CA ASP A 125 19.48 -35.10 20.41
C ASP A 125 20.39 -35.94 19.50
N LYS A 126 21.39 -36.58 20.11
CA LYS A 126 22.09 -37.72 19.50
C LYS A 126 21.49 -38.99 20.11
N GLY A 127 20.37 -39.42 19.56
CA GLY A 127 19.87 -40.77 19.74
C GLY A 127 20.82 -41.74 19.02
N ASP A 128 21.74 -42.34 19.77
CA ASP A 128 22.41 -43.58 19.39
C ASP A 128 21.37 -44.72 19.39
N PHE A 129 20.91 -45.12 18.20
CA PHE A 129 20.32 -46.44 17.99
C PHE A 129 21.36 -47.31 17.30
N GLY A 130 22.16 -48.01 18.10
CA GLY A 130 23.04 -49.07 17.63
C GLY A 130 22.23 -50.28 17.18
N LEU A 131 22.45 -50.70 15.94
CA LEU A 131 22.21 -52.05 15.43
C LEU A 131 23.53 -52.82 15.43
#